data_AF-A0A2W6CXA9-F1
#
_entry.id   AF-A0A2W6CXA9-F1
#
_cell.length_a   1.000
_cell.length_b   1.000
_cell.length_c   1.000
_cell.angle_alpha   90.00
_cell.angle_beta   90.00
_cell.angle_gamma   90.00
#
_symmetry.space_group_name_H-M   'P 1'
#
loop_
_entity.id
_entity.type
_entity.pdbx_description
1 polymer ?
#
loop_
_entity_poly.entity_id
_entity_poly.type
_entity_poly.pdbx_seq_one_letter_code
_entity_poly.pdbx_strand_id
1 'polypeptide(L)' 'MSMAAILAELPDMWRSALTAHVPDPRGNCWACRDENGVAATWPCLTREVAEEAKYLYEGGLPGTFGGRHAARNG' A
#
# COMPACT_ATOMS: atom_id res chain seq x y z
N MET A 1 9.56 -11.88 -7.86
CA MET A 1 8.96 -11.66 -6.53
C MET A 1 8.41 -10.25 -6.46
N SER A 2 7.19 -10.06 -5.99
CA SER A 2 6.58 -8.73 -5.83
C SER A 2 7.09 -8.04 -4.56
N MET A 3 7.04 -6.69 -4.54
CA MET A 3 7.36 -5.91 -3.33
C MET A 3 6.48 -6.31 -2.15
N ALA A 4 5.20 -6.60 -2.39
CA ALA A 4 4.26 -7.03 -1.36
C ALA A 4 4.67 -8.37 -0.73
N ALA A 5 5.16 -9.33 -1.52
CA ALA A 5 5.63 -10.62 -1.00
C ALA A 5 6.86 -10.45 -0.09
N ILE A 6 7.80 -9.57 -0.46
CA ILE A 6 8.97 -9.26 0.37
C ILE A 6 8.53 -8.58 1.67
N LEU A 7 7.63 -7.60 1.58
CA LEU A 7 7.12 -6.90 2.76
C LEU A 7 6.32 -7.83 3.68
N ALA A 8 5.60 -8.82 3.15
CA ALA A 8 4.84 -9.78 3.96
C ALA A 8 5.72 -10.52 4.97
N GLU A 9 7.00 -10.76 4.64
CA GLU A 9 8.00 -11.35 5.53
C GLU A 9 8.52 -10.36 6.60
N LEU A 10 8.22 -9.07 6.47
CA LEU A 10 8.66 -7.96 7.33
C LEU A 10 7.45 -7.20 7.92
N PRO A 11 6.76 -7.78 8.92
CA PRO A 11 5.44 -7.30 9.27
C PRO A 11 5.40 -5.91 9.91
N ASP A 12 6.48 -5.48 10.54
CA ASP A 12 6.56 -4.14 11.12
C ASP A 12 6.64 -3.05 10.03
N MET A 13 7.19 -3.36 8.86
CA MET A 13 7.28 -2.41 7.75
C MET A 13 5.91 -2.12 7.13
N TRP A 14 5.13 -3.15 6.79
CA TRP A 14 3.80 -2.91 6.24
C TRP A 14 2.85 -2.33 7.29
N ARG A 15 2.97 -2.68 8.58
CA ARG A 15 2.19 -2.04 9.65
C ARG A 15 2.48 -0.55 9.79
N SER A 16 3.76 -0.18 9.76
CA SER A 16 4.18 1.22 9.78
C SER A 16 3.65 1.97 8.56
N ALA A 17 3.76 1.38 7.36
CA ALA A 17 3.23 1.97 6.13
C ALA A 17 1.71 2.16 6.18
N LEU A 18 0.94 1.18 6.68
CA LEU A 18 -0.51 1.30 6.87
C LEU A 18 -0.89 2.39 7.88
N THR A 19 -0.05 2.64 8.88
CA THR A 19 -0.30 3.67 9.89
C THR A 19 0.04 5.06 9.34
N ALA A 20 1.13 5.19 8.59
CA ALA A 20 1.59 6.45 8.04
C ALA A 20 0.77 6.91 6.82
N HIS A 21 0.47 6.00 5.89
CA HIS A 21 -0.28 6.33 4.68
C HIS A 21 -1.78 6.25 4.95
N VAL A 22 -2.37 7.40 5.29
CA VAL A 22 -3.81 7.60 5.55
C VAL A 22 -4.41 8.68 4.64
N PRO A 23 -5.72 8.65 4.35
CA PRO A 23 -6.36 9.66 3.51
C PRO A 23 -6.43 11.02 4.21
N ASP A 24 -6.27 12.09 3.42
CA ASP A 24 -6.59 13.47 3.80
C ASP A 24 -8.05 13.80 3.44
N PRO A 25 -8.61 14.92 3.95
CA PRO A 25 -9.97 15.34 3.62
C PRO A 25 -10.21 15.66 2.13
N ARG A 26 -9.16 15.74 1.31
CA ARG A 26 -9.21 16.05 -0.12
C ARG A 26 -9.05 14.80 -1.00
N GLY A 27 -9.03 13.60 -0.42
CA GLY A 27 -8.88 12.34 -1.14
C GLY A 27 -7.46 12.03 -1.60
N ASN A 28 -6.44 12.61 -0.96
CA ASN A 28 -5.02 12.32 -1.20
C ASN A 28 -4.38 11.65 0.02
N CYS A 29 -3.18 11.10 -0.12
CA CYS A 29 -2.45 10.51 1.00
C CYS A 29 -1.65 11.56 1.78
N TRP A 30 -1.86 11.63 3.10
CA TRP A 30 -1.15 12.57 3.97
C TRP A 30 0.37 12.37 3.95
N ALA A 31 0.85 11.13 4.07
CA ALA A 31 2.28 10.82 4.09
C ALA A 31 2.98 11.00 2.74
N CYS A 32 2.22 11.10 1.64
CA CYS A 32 2.79 11.37 0.32
C CYS A 32 2.91 12.87 0.02
N ARG A 33 2.50 13.75 0.94
CA ARG A 33 2.57 15.19 0.72
C ARG A 33 4.02 15.66 0.79
N ASP A 34 4.49 16.30 -0.27
CA ASP A 34 5.81 16.95 -0.32
C ASP A 34 5.79 18.39 0.22
N GLU A 35 6.95 19.04 0.22
CA GLU A 35 7.12 20.43 0.67
C GLU A 35 6.31 21.44 -0.15
N ASN A 36 5.96 21.11 -1.40
CA ASN A 36 5.13 21.93 -2.28
C ASN A 36 3.62 21.65 -2.12
N GLY A 37 3.26 20.71 -1.23
CA GLY A 37 1.88 20.31 -0.96
C GLY A 37 1.31 19.31 -1.97
N VAL A 38 2.12 18.82 -2.93
CA VAL A 38 1.73 17.80 -3.90
C VAL A 38 1.64 16.46 -3.18
N ALA A 39 0.53 15.74 -3.37
CA ALA A 39 0.30 14.45 -2.72
C ALA A 39 -0.26 13.45 -3.73
N ALA A 40 0.06 12.17 -3.53
CA ALA A 40 -0.53 11.09 -4.31
C ALA A 40 -2.02 10.93 -3.98
N THR A 41 -2.85 10.67 -4.99
CA THR A 41 -4.28 10.37 -4.80
C THR A 41 -4.45 9.12 -3.94
N TRP A 42 -5.44 9.12 -3.06
CA TRP A 42 -5.76 7.98 -2.21
C TRP A 42 -6.49 6.88 -2.98
N PRO A 43 -6.26 5.59 -2.67
CA PRO A 43 -5.09 5.06 -1.94
C PRO A 43 -3.79 5.18 -2.74
N CYS A 44 -2.70 5.61 -2.11
CA CYS A 44 -1.41 5.72 -2.80
C CYS A 44 -0.76 4.33 -3.01
N LEU A 45 0.21 4.23 -3.92
CA LEU A 45 0.88 2.96 -4.24
C LEU A 45 1.48 2.26 -3.00
N THR A 46 2.13 3.02 -2.11
CA THR A 46 2.68 2.47 -0.86
C THR A 46 1.60 1.87 0.04
N ARG A 47 0.41 2.48 0.08
CA ARG A 47 -0.72 1.99 0.87
C ARG A 47 -1.20 0.66 0.32
N GLU A 48 -1.44 0.61 -0.99
CA GLU A 48 -1.95 -0.59 -1.65
C GLU A 48 -0.96 -1.77 -1.55
N VAL A 49 0.36 -1.52 -1.67
CA VAL A 49 1.39 -2.55 -1.47
C VAL A 49 1.43 -3.05 -0.02
N ALA A 50 1.25 -2.17 0.97
CA ALA A 50 1.20 -2.56 2.37
C ALA A 50 -0.07 -3.39 2.70
N GLU A 51 -1.20 -3.09 2.06
CA GLU A 51 -2.42 -3.88 2.17
C GLU A 51 -2.26 -5.26 1.53
N GLU A 52 -1.60 -5.34 0.36
CA GLU A 52 -1.27 -6.63 -0.26
C GLU A 52 -0.32 -7.43 0.62
N ALA A 53 0.72 -6.81 1.19
CA ALA A 53 1.65 -7.48 2.10
C ALA A 53 0.95 -8.05 3.34
N LYS A 54 0.01 -7.29 3.93
CA LYS A 54 -0.85 -7.77 5.02
C LYS A 54 -1.68 -8.97 4.58
N TYR A 55 -2.32 -8.91 3.41
CA TYR A 55 -3.13 -10.00 2.87
C TYR A 55 -2.31 -11.28 2.70
N LEU A 56 -1.09 -11.18 2.13
CA LEU A 56 -0.18 -12.33 1.98
C LEU A 56 0.27 -12.89 3.34
N TYR A 57 0.59 -12.02 4.30
CA TYR A 57 0.94 -12.42 5.66
C TYR A 57 -0.20 -13.19 6.35
N GLU A 58 -1.46 -12.81 6.07
CA GLU A 58 -2.66 -13.48 6.60
C GLU A 58 -3.03 -14.77 5.85
N GLY A 59 -2.20 -15.24 4.91
CA GLY A 59 -2.39 -16.48 4.16
C GLY A 59 -3.01 -16.29 2.77
N GLY A 60 -3.12 -15.05 2.31
CA GLY A 60 -3.55 -14.72 0.96
C GLY A 60 -2.56 -15.17 -0.12
N LEU A 61 -3.07 -15.38 -1.33
CA LEU A 61 -2.25 -15.76 -2.49
C LEU A 61 -1.76 -14.53 -3.28
N PRO A 62 -0.51 -14.52 -3.77
CA PRO A 62 -0.01 -13.44 -4.64
C PRO A 62 -0.91 -13.21 -5.87
N GLY A 63 -1.19 -11.94 -6.17
CA GLY A 63 -1.98 -11.55 -7.34
C GLY A 63 -3.50 -11.70 -7.19
N THR A 64 -4.01 -12.23 -6.09
CA THR A 64 -5.47 -12.31 -5.83
C THR A 64 -6.00 -11.13 -5.02
N PHE A 65 -5.14 -10.22 -4.59
CA PHE A 65 -5.54 -9.04 -3.81
C PHE A 65 -6.25 -8.03 -4.73
N GLY A 66 -7.53 -7.72 -4.48
CA GLY A 66 -8.37 -6.90 -5.36
C GLY A 66 -8.04 -5.38 -5.43
N GLY A 67 -6.87 -4.95 -4.98
CA GLY A 67 -6.42 -3.55 -5.06
C GLY A 67 -6.04 -3.12 -6.49
N ARG A 68 -5.92 -1.81 -6.74
CA ARG A 68 -5.61 -1.27 -8.08
C ARG A 68 -4.25 -1.74 -8.63
N HIS A 69 -3.35 -2.22 -7.77
CA HIS A 69 -2.10 -2.86 -8.17
C HIS A 69 -2.25 -4.23 -8.81
N ALA A 70 -3.26 -5.03 -8.45
CA ALA A 70 -3.46 -6.33 -9.10
C ALA A 70 -3.93 -6.20 -10.55
N ALA A 71 -4.69 -5.14 -10.86
CA ALA A 71 -5.20 -4.90 -12.21
C ALA A 71 -4.12 -4.57 -13.27
N ARG A 72 -2.85 -4.38 -12.87
CA ARG A 72 -1.75 -4.05 -13.80
C ARG A 72 -0.91 -5.27 -14.23
N ASN A 73 -1.24 -6.48 -13.75
CA ASN A 73 -0.59 -7.74 -14.09
C ASN A 73 -1.54 -8.75 -14.79
N GLY A 74 -2.65 -8.28 -15.37
CA GLY A 74 -3.58 -9.09 -16.17
C GLY A 74 -3.22 -9.14 -17.64
#